data_AF-A0A7C1JC76-F1
#
_entry.id   AF-A0A7C1JC76-F1
#
_cell.length_a   1.000
_cell.length_b   1.000
_cell.length_c   1.000
_cell.angle_alpha   90.00
_cell.angle_beta   90.00
_cell.angle_gamma   90.00
#
_symmetry.space_group_name_H-M   'P 1'
#
loop_
_entity.id
_entity.type
_entity.pdbx_description
1 polymer ?
#
loop_
_entity_poly.entity_id
_entity_poly.type
_entity_poly.pdbx_seq_one_letter_code
_entity_poly.pdbx_strand_id
1 'polypeptide(L)'
;MKLNSSQRKLRERIIRVLKDQGFKINPHVRPKGCSKTTYRRVQQKARFEQLSLHKKILIDSIKKVRDYCRDGNEIIPEKISLELREIQPDSFEEILFRWWNLIWWSIPYQRSYGRQMRFLLWDTTHDAPFGLISLQSPVLKMSVRDNYLGIPKNELDIWVNKSLNAQRVGALPPYNELLGGKMVALTLSCDEIREVYREKYKNYISIIKGRKLKPELLFITTTSAFGKSSLYNRLKYNGEVVAECLGYTQGSGSFHILKELYEEILKFLLSIGINVARGYGHGPSRKLRLISLGLHHLGLPSFEYHGIKREFYLFPLVKNLRDVIQKRKRPNWLSRPFDKLVDYWKERWAIPRAERMPEWKNFKSNNFFKKTEKMLKEL
;
A
#
# COMPACT_ATOMS: atom_id res chain seq x y z
N MET A 1 -21.70 18.57 -26.28
CA MET A 1 -22.90 17.79 -25.90
C MET A 1 -23.70 18.61 -24.89
N LYS A 2 -24.98 18.91 -25.14
CA LYS A 2 -25.82 19.63 -24.15
C LYS A 2 -26.22 18.65 -23.05
N LEU A 3 -25.76 18.87 -21.83
CA LEU A 3 -26.14 18.05 -20.68
C LEU A 3 -27.61 18.28 -20.30
N ASN A 4 -28.33 17.22 -20.00
CA ASN A 4 -29.69 17.29 -19.44
C ASN A 4 -29.65 17.71 -17.94
N SER A 5 -30.81 17.97 -17.34
CA SER A 5 -30.91 18.43 -15.95
C SER A 5 -30.22 17.48 -14.95
N SER A 6 -30.46 16.16 -15.07
CA SER A 6 -29.85 15.16 -14.17
C SER A 6 -28.31 15.11 -14.30
N GLN A 7 -27.79 15.21 -15.52
CA GLN A 7 -26.36 15.20 -15.80
C GLN A 7 -25.68 16.47 -15.27
N ARG A 8 -26.34 17.64 -15.37
CA ARG A 8 -25.84 18.89 -14.77
C ARG A 8 -25.74 18.77 -13.25
N LYS A 9 -26.78 18.22 -12.60
CA LYS A 9 -26.78 17.97 -11.15
C LYS A 9 -25.63 17.05 -10.72
N LEU A 10 -25.41 15.93 -11.43
CA LEU A 10 -24.30 15.02 -11.12
C LEU A 10 -22.93 15.69 -11.33
N ARG A 11 -22.77 16.45 -12.42
CA ARG A 11 -21.55 17.23 -12.71
C ARG A 11 -21.23 18.21 -11.57
N GLU A 12 -22.22 19.00 -11.14
CA GLU A 12 -22.07 19.96 -10.04
C GLU A 12 -21.77 19.27 -8.71
N ARG A 13 -22.43 18.13 -8.44
CA ARG A 13 -22.18 17.32 -7.27
C ARG A 13 -20.73 16.81 -7.22
N ILE A 14 -20.21 16.27 -8.33
CA ILE A 14 -18.81 15.81 -8.41
C ILE A 14 -17.87 16.97 -8.03
N ILE A 15 -18.04 18.15 -8.65
CA ILE A 15 -17.21 19.32 -8.38
C ILE A 15 -17.29 19.72 -6.91
N ARG A 16 -18.50 19.78 -6.33
CA ARG A 16 -18.74 20.15 -4.93
C ARG A 16 -18.04 19.20 -3.97
N VAL A 17 -18.24 17.88 -4.14
CA VAL A 17 -17.64 16.84 -3.29
C VAL A 17 -16.11 16.93 -3.29
N LEU A 18 -15.49 17.18 -4.44
CA LEU A 18 -14.03 17.34 -4.54
C LEU A 18 -13.54 18.62 -3.86
N LYS A 19 -14.25 19.74 -4.02
CA LYS A 19 -13.92 20.99 -3.31
C LYS A 19 -14.02 20.80 -1.80
N ASP A 20 -15.05 20.12 -1.31
CA ASP A 20 -15.26 19.84 0.11
C ASP A 20 -14.19 18.91 0.71
N GLN A 21 -13.61 18.02 -0.11
CA GLN A 21 -12.45 17.21 0.27
C GLN A 21 -11.15 18.02 0.36
N GLY A 22 -11.13 19.25 -0.15
CA GLY A 22 -9.96 20.12 -0.13
C GLY A 22 -9.18 20.16 -1.46
N PHE A 23 -9.77 19.75 -2.57
CA PHE A 23 -9.20 19.96 -3.90
C PHE A 23 -9.51 21.37 -4.45
N LYS A 24 -8.62 21.87 -5.31
CA LYS A 24 -8.87 22.97 -6.25
C LYS A 24 -9.13 22.37 -7.63
N ILE A 25 -10.01 23.02 -8.40
CA ILE A 25 -10.36 22.61 -9.76
C ILE A 25 -10.15 23.82 -10.67
N ASN A 26 -9.11 23.78 -11.52
CA ASN A 26 -8.91 24.74 -12.63
C ASN A 26 -7.78 24.28 -13.59
N PRO A 27 -8.08 23.85 -14.82
CA PRO A 27 -9.28 23.08 -15.17
C PRO A 27 -9.25 21.68 -14.52
N HIS A 28 -8.06 21.19 -14.15
CA HIS A 28 -7.86 19.87 -13.54
C HIS A 28 -7.98 19.90 -12.01
N VAL A 29 -8.23 18.73 -11.42
CA VAL A 29 -8.31 18.54 -9.97
C VAL A 29 -6.89 18.41 -9.38
N ARG A 30 -6.60 19.17 -8.32
CA ARG A 30 -5.32 19.13 -7.61
C ARG A 30 -5.49 19.50 -6.14
N PRO A 31 -4.65 19.00 -5.23
CA PRO A 31 -4.69 19.42 -3.84
C PRO A 31 -4.44 20.93 -3.70
N LYS A 32 -4.98 21.55 -2.63
CA LYS A 32 -4.78 22.98 -2.35
C LYS A 32 -3.31 23.38 -2.11
N GLY A 33 -2.44 22.42 -1.81
CA GLY A 33 -1.01 22.57 -1.55
C GLY A 33 -0.30 21.23 -1.57
N CYS A 34 1.04 21.23 -1.45
CA CYS A 34 1.88 20.05 -1.62
C CYS A 34 2.43 19.43 -0.32
N SER A 35 1.91 19.84 0.85
CA SER A 35 2.39 19.35 2.14
C SER A 35 1.78 17.99 2.51
N LYS A 36 2.49 17.23 3.38
CA LYS A 36 1.95 15.97 3.93
C LYS A 36 0.66 16.19 4.70
N THR A 37 0.49 17.34 5.37
CA THR A 37 -0.75 17.70 6.07
C THR A 37 -1.92 17.88 5.09
N THR A 38 -1.70 18.58 3.96
CA THR A 38 -2.70 18.69 2.90
C THR A 38 -3.07 17.33 2.33
N TYR A 39 -2.08 16.47 2.05
CA TYR A 39 -2.37 15.14 1.49
C TYR A 39 -3.13 14.21 2.46
N ARG A 40 -2.89 14.32 3.76
CA ARG A 40 -3.70 13.61 4.77
C ARG A 40 -5.14 14.12 4.78
N ARG A 41 -5.33 15.45 4.73
CA ARG A 41 -6.66 16.08 4.74
C ARG A 41 -7.51 15.60 3.55
N VAL A 42 -6.97 15.59 2.34
CA VAL A 42 -7.74 15.15 1.15
C VAL A 42 -8.08 13.66 1.15
N GLN A 43 -7.36 12.84 1.93
CA GLN A 43 -7.67 11.41 2.08
C GLN A 43 -8.59 11.11 3.27
N GLN A 44 -8.90 12.11 4.11
CA GLN A 44 -9.63 11.92 5.35
C GLN A 44 -11.03 11.34 5.12
N LYS A 45 -11.81 11.88 4.17
CA LYS A 45 -13.16 11.37 3.88
C LYS A 45 -13.12 9.90 3.43
N ALA A 46 -12.18 9.54 2.57
CA ALA A 46 -12.01 8.16 2.11
C ALA A 46 -11.58 7.22 3.25
N ARG A 47 -10.74 7.69 4.18
CA ARG A 47 -10.37 6.94 5.38
C ARG A 47 -11.59 6.72 6.29
N PHE A 48 -12.38 7.77 6.55
CA PHE A 48 -13.57 7.65 7.39
C PHE A 48 -14.63 6.73 6.77
N GLU A 49 -14.83 6.78 5.45
CA GLU A 49 -15.70 5.80 4.77
C GLU A 49 -15.28 4.36 5.06
N GLN A 50 -13.98 4.04 4.99
CA GLN A 50 -13.49 2.70 5.32
C GLN A 50 -13.64 2.34 6.80
N LEU A 51 -13.47 3.32 7.70
CA LEU A 51 -13.67 3.10 9.13
C LEU A 51 -15.15 2.85 9.46
N SER A 52 -16.08 3.64 8.91
CA SER A 52 -17.52 3.45 9.10
C SER A 52 -17.97 2.09 8.54
N LEU A 53 -17.49 1.69 7.37
CA LEU A 53 -17.77 0.38 6.77
C LEU A 53 -17.29 -0.82 7.62
N HIS A 54 -16.31 -0.59 8.50
CA HIS A 54 -15.70 -1.63 9.32
C HIS A 54 -15.86 -1.39 10.83
N LYS A 55 -16.71 -0.43 11.22
CA LYS A 55 -16.85 0.04 12.61
C LYS A 55 -17.13 -1.10 13.58
N LYS A 56 -18.11 -1.95 13.26
CA LYS A 56 -18.49 -3.10 14.11
C LYS A 56 -17.29 -3.99 14.42
N ILE A 57 -16.60 -4.47 13.38
CA ILE A 57 -15.44 -5.36 13.53
C ILE A 57 -14.29 -4.68 14.27
N LEU A 58 -14.07 -3.38 14.05
CA LEU A 58 -13.04 -2.60 14.75
C LEU A 58 -13.31 -2.47 16.25
N ILE A 59 -14.58 -2.28 16.63
CA ILE A 59 -15.01 -2.22 18.03
C ILE A 59 -14.90 -3.61 18.67
N ASP A 60 -15.47 -4.64 18.03
CA ASP A 60 -15.50 -6.00 18.57
C ASP A 60 -14.09 -6.57 18.79
N SER A 61 -13.12 -6.15 17.97
CA SER A 61 -11.73 -6.63 18.03
C SER A 61 -10.81 -5.79 18.93
N ILE A 62 -11.28 -4.66 19.46
CA ILE A 62 -10.38 -3.67 20.08
C ILE A 62 -9.68 -4.21 21.33
N LYS A 63 -10.39 -5.01 22.13
CA LYS A 63 -9.83 -5.64 23.33
C LYS A 63 -8.69 -6.57 22.95
N LYS A 64 -8.93 -7.47 22.00
CA LYS A 64 -7.93 -8.41 21.48
C LYS A 64 -6.68 -7.70 20.96
N VAL A 65 -6.83 -6.57 20.28
CA VAL A 65 -5.68 -5.82 19.75
C VAL A 65 -4.93 -5.08 20.86
N ARG A 66 -5.66 -4.56 21.86
CA ARG A 66 -5.09 -3.85 23.01
C ARG A 66 -4.17 -4.76 23.83
N ASP A 67 -4.54 -6.02 24.01
CA ASP A 67 -3.80 -6.97 24.84
C ASP A 67 -2.34 -7.20 24.38
N TYR A 68 -2.03 -6.88 23.12
CA TYR A 68 -0.70 -7.02 22.52
C TYR A 68 -0.01 -5.69 22.17
N CYS A 69 -0.59 -4.56 22.58
CA CYS A 69 0.01 -3.24 22.33
C CYS A 69 0.70 -2.73 23.60
N ARG A 70 2.04 -2.70 23.56
CA ARG A 70 2.88 -2.29 24.70
C ARG A 70 3.07 -0.78 24.75
N ASP A 71 3.22 -0.24 25.95
CA ASP A 71 3.73 1.11 26.15
C ASP A 71 5.19 1.20 25.67
N GLY A 72 5.59 2.42 25.31
CA GLY A 72 6.96 2.68 24.88
C GLY A 72 7.99 2.25 25.92
N ASN A 73 7.76 2.53 27.20
CA ASN A 73 8.71 2.21 28.28
C ASN A 73 8.83 0.71 28.61
N GLU A 74 7.98 -0.14 28.06
CA GLU A 74 8.09 -1.60 28.19
C GLU A 74 9.05 -2.22 27.18
N ILE A 75 9.38 -1.50 26.09
CA ILE A 75 10.25 -2.01 25.04
C ILE A 75 11.72 -1.79 25.40
N ILE A 76 12.50 -2.86 25.34
CA ILE A 76 13.96 -2.86 25.48
C ILE A 76 14.56 -3.06 24.08
N PRO A 77 15.05 -1.99 23.40
CA PRO A 77 15.48 -2.03 22.00
C PRO A 77 16.51 -3.11 21.67
N GLU A 78 17.44 -3.37 22.58
CA GLU A 78 18.51 -4.35 22.45
C GLU A 78 17.96 -5.79 22.43
N LYS A 79 16.85 -6.02 23.14
CA LYS A 79 16.21 -7.33 23.27
C LYS A 79 15.12 -7.59 22.21
N ILE A 80 14.83 -6.63 21.33
CA ILE A 80 13.87 -6.84 20.24
C ILE A 80 14.28 -8.06 19.42
N SER A 81 13.40 -9.05 19.33
CA SER A 81 13.60 -10.26 18.52
C SER A 81 12.41 -10.43 17.62
N LEU A 82 12.63 -10.48 16.30
CA LEU A 82 11.54 -10.46 15.33
C LEU A 82 11.35 -11.81 14.68
N GLU A 83 10.08 -12.18 14.51
CA GLU A 83 9.62 -13.32 13.73
C GLU A 83 8.79 -12.83 12.54
N LEU A 84 8.97 -13.43 11.36
CA LEU A 84 8.18 -13.14 10.17
C LEU A 84 7.04 -14.16 10.02
N ARG A 85 5.81 -13.75 10.35
CA ARG A 85 4.64 -14.62 10.28
C ARG A 85 3.84 -14.37 9.00
N GLU A 86 3.63 -15.40 8.18
CA GLU A 86 2.63 -15.32 7.10
C GLU A 86 1.22 -15.34 7.71
N ILE A 87 0.41 -14.37 7.33
CA ILE A 87 -0.96 -14.23 7.84
C ILE A 87 -1.88 -15.18 7.07
N GLN A 88 -2.40 -16.18 7.78
CA GLN A 88 -3.40 -17.11 7.26
C GLN A 88 -4.82 -16.52 7.30
N PRO A 89 -5.73 -16.96 6.42
CA PRO A 89 -7.14 -16.61 6.53
C PRO A 89 -7.73 -17.05 7.88
N ASP A 90 -8.64 -16.25 8.41
CA ASP A 90 -9.41 -16.50 9.63
C ASP A 90 -8.54 -16.67 10.89
N SER A 91 -7.28 -16.21 10.85
CA SER A 91 -6.33 -16.27 11.96
C SER A 91 -6.41 -15.03 12.86
N PHE A 92 -5.81 -15.15 14.06
CA PHE A 92 -5.66 -14.02 14.96
C PHE A 92 -4.83 -12.88 14.35
N GLU A 93 -3.77 -13.21 13.61
CA GLU A 93 -2.93 -12.25 12.90
C GLU A 93 -3.72 -11.49 11.83
N GLU A 94 -4.74 -12.11 11.22
CA GLU A 94 -5.62 -11.42 10.27
C GLU A 94 -6.45 -10.33 10.97
N ILE A 95 -6.93 -10.59 12.19
CA ILE A 95 -7.63 -9.60 13.02
C ILE A 95 -6.69 -8.40 13.29
N LEU A 96 -5.48 -8.68 13.79
CA LEU A 96 -4.49 -7.64 14.08
C LEU A 96 -4.14 -6.85 12.81
N PHE A 97 -3.82 -7.55 11.73
CA PHE A 97 -3.45 -6.95 10.46
C PHE A 97 -4.53 -6.02 9.93
N ARG A 98 -5.79 -6.46 9.93
CA ARG A 98 -6.91 -5.66 9.45
C ARG A 98 -7.16 -4.45 10.34
N TRP A 99 -7.15 -4.62 11.65
CA TRP A 99 -7.40 -3.55 12.61
C TRP A 99 -6.34 -2.44 12.49
N TRP A 100 -5.06 -2.81 12.54
CA TRP A 100 -3.96 -1.87 12.41
C TRP A 100 -3.93 -1.18 11.04
N ASN A 101 -4.23 -1.90 9.95
CA ASN A 101 -4.33 -1.31 8.61
C ASN A 101 -5.36 -0.20 8.50
N LEU A 102 -6.48 -0.32 9.21
CA LEU A 102 -7.58 0.64 9.19
C LEU A 102 -7.33 1.82 10.14
N ILE A 103 -6.82 1.55 11.35
CA ILE A 103 -6.66 2.58 12.38
C ILE A 103 -5.38 3.40 12.21
N TRP A 104 -4.23 2.76 12.00
CA TRP A 104 -2.93 3.40 12.20
C TRP A 104 -2.55 4.39 11.10
N TRP A 105 -2.70 4.00 9.84
CA TRP A 105 -2.24 4.82 8.73
C TRP A 105 -3.30 5.80 8.25
N SER A 106 -2.85 7.00 7.85
CA SER A 106 -3.74 8.02 7.26
C SER A 106 -4.20 7.66 5.84
N ILE A 107 -3.50 6.76 5.14
CA ILE A 107 -3.92 6.30 3.81
C ILE A 107 -5.00 5.23 3.96
N PRO A 108 -6.18 5.42 3.35
CA PRO A 108 -7.28 4.47 3.44
C PRO A 108 -6.81 3.10 2.98
N TYR A 109 -7.09 2.09 3.81
CA TYR A 109 -6.84 0.71 3.43
C TYR A 109 -7.84 0.30 2.34
N GLN A 110 -7.33 -0.40 1.32
CA GLN A 110 -8.15 -0.93 0.23
C GLN A 110 -7.89 -2.42 0.15
N ARG A 111 -8.93 -3.19 -0.17
CA ARG A 111 -8.81 -4.62 -0.39
C ARG A 111 -7.79 -4.89 -1.50
N SER A 112 -6.86 -5.80 -1.22
CA SER A 112 -5.84 -6.22 -2.17
C SER A 112 -6.46 -7.02 -3.32
N TYR A 113 -5.75 -7.09 -4.46
CA TYR A 113 -6.23 -7.80 -5.66
C TYR A 113 -5.17 -8.71 -6.28
N GLY A 114 -5.65 -9.71 -7.02
CA GLY A 114 -4.81 -10.74 -7.64
C GLY A 114 -4.07 -11.58 -6.60
N ARG A 115 -2.85 -12.00 -6.94
CA ARG A 115 -1.89 -12.66 -6.03
C ARG A 115 -1.68 -11.81 -4.77
N GLN A 116 -1.78 -12.42 -3.60
CA GLN A 116 -1.71 -11.75 -2.30
C GLN A 116 -0.85 -12.53 -1.31
N MET A 117 -0.01 -11.81 -0.59
CA MET A 117 0.77 -12.34 0.55
C MET A 117 0.78 -11.26 1.63
N ARG A 118 0.52 -11.66 2.86
CA ARG A 118 0.39 -10.74 3.98
C ARG A 118 1.29 -11.26 5.09
N PHE A 119 2.07 -10.36 5.69
CA PHE A 119 2.97 -10.72 6.77
C PHE A 119 2.82 -9.77 7.95
N LEU A 120 2.96 -10.36 9.13
CA LEU A 120 3.09 -9.68 10.41
C LEU A 120 4.51 -9.94 10.91
N LEU A 121 5.25 -8.87 11.18
CA LEU A 121 6.48 -8.99 11.97
C LEU A 121 6.05 -8.95 13.43
N TRP A 122 6.46 -9.94 14.21
CA TRP A 122 6.14 -10.07 15.63
C TRP A 122 7.39 -9.89 16.47
N ASP A 123 7.34 -9.03 17.48
CA ASP A 123 8.38 -9.00 18.52
C ASP A 123 8.09 -10.11 19.53
N THR A 124 8.90 -11.16 19.53
CA THR A 124 8.74 -12.32 20.42
C THR A 124 9.12 -12.02 21.85
N THR A 125 10.01 -11.04 22.10
CA THR A 125 10.46 -10.69 23.44
C THR A 125 9.40 -9.90 24.19
N HIS A 126 8.77 -8.95 23.51
CA HIS A 126 7.76 -8.06 24.12
C HIS A 126 6.33 -8.51 23.81
N ASP A 127 6.17 -9.62 23.10
CA ASP A 127 4.91 -10.21 22.67
C ASP A 127 3.97 -9.17 22.03
N ALA A 128 4.42 -8.56 20.93
CA ALA A 128 3.72 -7.44 20.32
C ALA A 128 3.89 -7.38 18.79
N PRO A 129 2.88 -6.88 18.04
CA PRO A 129 2.99 -6.72 16.60
C PRO A 129 3.94 -5.55 16.28
N PHE A 130 5.03 -5.85 15.57
CA PHE A 130 6.07 -4.89 15.21
C PHE A 130 5.72 -4.09 13.95
N GLY A 131 5.22 -4.76 12.92
CA GLY A 131 5.00 -4.14 11.61
C GLY A 131 4.26 -5.03 10.64
N LEU A 132 3.70 -4.42 9.58
CA LEU A 132 2.85 -5.12 8.63
C LEU A 132 3.37 -4.96 7.20
N ILE A 133 3.26 -6.05 6.44
CA ILE A 133 3.51 -6.08 4.99
C ILE A 133 2.25 -6.61 4.30
N SER A 134 1.77 -5.88 3.30
CA SER A 134 0.74 -6.35 2.37
C SER A 134 1.29 -6.33 0.96
N LEU A 135 1.50 -7.51 0.38
CA LEU A 135 1.91 -7.68 -1.01
C LEU A 135 0.70 -8.07 -1.86
N GLN A 136 0.63 -7.49 -3.06
CA GLN A 136 -0.41 -7.81 -4.02
C GLN A 136 0.12 -7.85 -5.45
N SER A 137 -0.71 -8.23 -6.41
CA SER A 137 -0.35 -8.12 -7.82
C SER A 137 -0.06 -6.67 -8.20
N PRO A 138 1.00 -6.38 -8.98
CA PRO A 138 1.30 -5.02 -9.38
C PRO A 138 0.26 -4.48 -10.36
N VAL A 139 0.17 -3.15 -10.46
CA VAL A 139 -0.49 -2.52 -11.61
C VAL A 139 0.23 -2.96 -12.88
N LEU A 140 -0.53 -3.46 -13.86
CA LEU A 140 0.03 -4.04 -15.08
C LEU A 140 0.90 -3.03 -15.85
N LYS A 141 0.39 -1.82 -16.09
CA LYS A 141 1.10 -0.75 -16.79
C LYS A 141 1.57 0.30 -15.79
N MET A 142 2.87 0.43 -15.62
CA MET A 142 3.49 1.41 -14.72
C MET A 142 4.74 1.95 -15.40
N SER A 143 4.59 3.06 -16.14
CA SER A 143 5.64 3.60 -17.02
C SER A 143 6.98 3.78 -16.31
N VAL A 144 6.97 4.23 -15.05
CA VAL A 144 8.18 4.40 -14.23
C VAL A 144 8.97 3.09 -14.09
N ARG A 145 8.30 1.98 -13.78
CA ARG A 145 8.91 0.65 -13.69
C ARG A 145 9.29 0.13 -15.07
N ASP A 146 8.36 0.21 -16.01
CA ASP A 146 8.46 -0.46 -17.31
C ASP A 146 9.61 0.13 -18.13
N ASN A 147 9.76 1.46 -18.10
CA ASN A 147 10.87 2.16 -18.77
C ASN A 147 12.21 1.87 -18.08
N TYR A 148 12.27 1.91 -16.74
CA TYR A 148 13.51 1.67 -15.99
C TYR A 148 14.08 0.25 -16.19
N LEU A 149 13.19 -0.74 -16.27
CA LEU A 149 13.57 -2.13 -16.48
C LEU A 149 13.69 -2.50 -17.97
N GLY A 150 13.24 -1.63 -18.88
CA GLY A 150 13.20 -1.90 -20.32
C GLY A 150 12.34 -3.12 -20.64
N ILE A 151 11.16 -3.24 -20.01
CA ILE A 151 10.29 -4.41 -20.17
C ILE A 151 9.69 -4.40 -21.60
N PRO A 152 9.85 -5.47 -22.40
CA PRO A 152 9.23 -5.55 -23.72
C PRO A 152 7.70 -5.46 -23.64
N LYS A 153 7.08 -4.61 -24.46
CA LYS A 153 5.62 -4.33 -24.38
C LYS A 153 4.74 -5.57 -24.57
N ASN A 154 5.16 -6.49 -25.45
CA ASN A 154 4.48 -7.76 -25.75
C ASN A 154 4.63 -8.80 -24.62
N GLU A 155 5.59 -8.63 -23.72
CA GLU A 155 5.88 -9.54 -22.60
C GLU A 155 5.62 -8.91 -21.23
N LEU A 156 5.04 -7.70 -21.19
CA LEU A 156 4.82 -6.95 -19.95
C LEU A 156 4.11 -7.78 -18.89
N ASP A 157 3.09 -8.54 -19.29
CA ASP A 157 2.35 -9.39 -18.39
C ASP A 157 3.19 -10.54 -17.81
N ILE A 158 4.17 -11.08 -18.55
CA ILE A 158 5.06 -12.15 -18.06
C ILE A 158 5.93 -11.61 -16.93
N TRP A 159 6.66 -10.51 -17.20
CA TRP A 159 7.62 -9.95 -16.26
C TRP A 159 6.95 -9.33 -15.04
N VAL A 160 5.79 -8.70 -15.21
CA VAL A 160 4.99 -8.19 -14.08
C VAL A 160 4.44 -9.34 -13.22
N ASN A 161 4.11 -10.50 -13.81
CA ASN A 161 3.70 -11.67 -13.02
C ASN A 161 4.85 -12.29 -12.21
N LYS A 162 6.11 -11.93 -12.49
CA LYS A 162 7.30 -12.29 -11.70
C LYS A 162 7.67 -11.24 -10.66
N SER A 163 6.73 -10.38 -10.29
CA SER A 163 6.88 -9.37 -9.24
C SER A 163 5.64 -9.25 -8.39
N LEU A 164 5.76 -8.55 -7.26
CA LEU A 164 4.65 -8.11 -6.41
C LEU A 164 4.76 -6.61 -6.13
N ASN A 165 3.65 -5.99 -5.76
CA ASN A 165 3.62 -4.63 -5.26
C ASN A 165 3.30 -4.63 -3.76
N ALA A 166 4.17 -4.04 -2.95
CA ALA A 166 3.90 -3.81 -1.54
C ALA A 166 2.94 -2.62 -1.38
N GLN A 167 1.67 -2.94 -1.11
CA GLN A 167 0.60 -1.98 -0.87
C GLN A 167 0.71 -1.35 0.52
N ARG A 168 1.11 -2.15 1.51
CA ARG A 168 1.37 -1.69 2.88
C ARG A 168 2.75 -2.16 3.32
N VAL A 169 3.50 -1.21 3.87
CA VAL A 169 4.82 -1.41 4.47
C VAL A 169 4.93 -0.40 5.59
N GLY A 170 5.01 -0.85 6.82
CA GLY A 170 5.21 0.07 7.93
C GLY A 170 5.21 -0.61 9.29
N ALA A 171 5.95 -0.01 10.21
CA ALA A 171 5.95 -0.40 11.61
C ALA A 171 4.76 0.21 12.37
N LEU A 172 4.41 -0.45 13.45
CA LEU A 172 3.38 -0.09 14.42
C LEU A 172 4.02 0.61 15.62
N PRO A 173 3.24 1.34 16.43
CA PRO A 173 3.76 1.90 17.67
C PRO A 173 4.06 0.82 18.71
N PRO A 174 5.09 1.01 19.55
CA PRO A 174 6.01 2.16 19.56
C PRO A 174 7.17 2.04 18.54
N TYR A 175 7.35 0.88 17.89
CA TYR A 175 8.47 0.56 17.01
C TYR A 175 8.65 1.51 15.81
N ASN A 176 7.60 2.19 15.36
CA ASN A 176 7.70 3.19 14.30
C ASN A 176 8.65 4.34 14.65
N GLU A 177 8.82 4.66 15.94
CA GLU A 177 9.73 5.70 16.40
C GLU A 177 11.18 5.21 16.52
N LEU A 178 11.38 3.90 16.66
CA LEU A 178 12.67 3.21 16.63
C LEU A 178 13.16 2.91 15.21
N LEU A 179 12.70 3.68 14.21
CA LEU A 179 12.96 3.40 12.79
C LEU A 179 12.53 1.99 12.34
N GLY A 180 11.60 1.35 13.06
CA GLY A 180 11.13 0.00 12.73
C GLY A 180 10.54 -0.11 11.33
N GLY A 181 10.04 0.99 10.77
CA GLY A 181 9.63 0.99 9.37
C GLY A 181 10.74 0.56 8.41
N LYS A 182 12.01 0.95 8.68
CA LYS A 182 13.14 0.52 7.84
C LYS A 182 13.32 -0.99 7.88
N MET A 183 13.14 -1.61 9.05
CA MET A 183 13.15 -3.07 9.18
C MET A 183 12.07 -3.70 8.31
N VAL A 184 10.81 -3.24 8.44
CA VAL A 184 9.69 -3.73 7.64
C VAL A 184 9.94 -3.57 6.14
N ALA A 185 10.62 -2.50 5.73
CA ALA A 185 11.01 -2.29 4.34
C ALA A 185 12.18 -3.19 3.89
N LEU A 186 13.18 -3.44 4.74
CA LEU A 186 14.26 -4.40 4.45
C LEU A 186 13.70 -5.80 4.21
N THR A 187 12.70 -6.21 4.99
CA THR A 187 12.04 -7.52 4.89
C THR A 187 11.46 -7.77 3.50
N LEU A 188 11.07 -6.74 2.74
CA LEU A 188 10.64 -6.91 1.34
C LEU A 188 11.71 -7.56 0.45
N SER A 189 12.97 -7.53 0.87
CA SER A 189 14.09 -8.11 0.14
C SER A 189 14.61 -9.43 0.70
N CYS A 190 13.94 -10.01 1.71
CA CYS A 190 14.44 -11.21 2.37
C CYS A 190 14.17 -12.51 1.60
N ASP A 191 14.93 -13.55 1.95
CA ASP A 191 14.86 -14.87 1.31
C ASP A 191 13.53 -15.57 1.59
N GLU A 192 13.00 -15.43 2.80
CA GLU A 192 11.78 -16.08 3.28
C GLU A 192 10.55 -15.61 2.48
N ILE A 193 10.46 -14.32 2.11
CA ILE A 193 9.38 -13.84 1.24
C ILE A 193 9.42 -14.54 -0.11
N ARG A 194 10.61 -14.79 -0.67
CA ARG A 194 10.76 -15.50 -1.96
C ARG A 194 10.37 -16.96 -1.83
N GLU A 195 10.70 -17.60 -0.72
CA GLU A 195 10.37 -19.00 -0.46
C GLU A 195 8.86 -19.19 -0.31
N VAL A 196 8.20 -18.37 0.51
CA VAL A 196 6.74 -18.38 0.65
C VAL A 196 6.08 -18.11 -0.71
N TYR A 197 6.59 -17.15 -1.50
CA TYR A 197 6.06 -16.91 -2.85
C TYR A 197 6.19 -18.14 -3.75
N ARG A 198 7.37 -18.78 -3.73
CA ARG A 198 7.66 -19.95 -4.55
C ARG A 198 6.69 -21.09 -4.24
N GLU A 199 6.52 -21.40 -2.96
CA GLU A 199 5.62 -22.47 -2.53
C GLU A 199 4.16 -22.16 -2.82
N LYS A 200 3.72 -20.94 -2.50
CA LYS A 200 2.33 -20.52 -2.70
C LYS A 200 1.90 -20.52 -4.17
N TYR A 201 2.82 -20.23 -5.08
CA TYR A 201 2.50 -20.07 -6.51
C TYR A 201 3.12 -21.14 -7.42
N LYS A 202 3.75 -22.21 -6.90
CA LYS A 202 4.41 -23.26 -7.72
C LYS A 202 3.52 -23.92 -8.77
N ASN A 203 2.24 -24.05 -8.47
CA ASN A 203 1.24 -24.65 -9.35
C ASN A 203 0.22 -23.65 -9.89
N TYR A 204 0.49 -22.35 -9.75
CA TYR A 204 -0.44 -21.30 -10.17
C TYR A 204 -0.61 -21.27 -11.69
N ILE A 205 -1.86 -21.36 -12.13
CA ILE A 205 -2.27 -21.16 -13.53
C ILE A 205 -2.94 -19.79 -13.64
N SER A 206 -2.46 -18.94 -14.55
CA SER A 206 -3.03 -17.60 -14.71
C SER A 206 -4.48 -17.66 -15.20
N ILE A 207 -5.35 -16.86 -14.59
CA ILE A 207 -6.80 -16.86 -14.88
C ILE A 207 -7.10 -16.42 -16.32
N ILE A 208 -6.39 -15.41 -16.83
CA ILE A 208 -6.70 -14.80 -18.13
C ILE A 208 -6.15 -15.60 -19.32
N LYS A 209 -4.91 -16.13 -19.20
CA LYS A 209 -4.20 -16.78 -20.32
C LYS A 209 -4.04 -18.29 -20.14
N GLY A 210 -4.51 -18.88 -19.04
CA GLY A 210 -4.39 -20.32 -18.79
C GLY A 210 -2.96 -20.85 -18.69
N ARG A 211 -1.94 -19.98 -18.61
CA ARG A 211 -0.53 -20.38 -18.58
C ARG A 211 -0.01 -20.63 -17.16
N LYS A 212 0.85 -21.63 -17.01
CA LYS A 212 1.69 -21.85 -15.83
C LYS A 212 2.98 -21.04 -15.97
N LEU A 213 3.30 -20.22 -14.98
CA LEU A 213 4.54 -19.45 -14.94
C LEU A 213 5.46 -20.01 -13.86
N LYS A 214 6.79 -19.95 -14.09
CA LYS A 214 7.77 -20.26 -13.04
C LYS A 214 7.56 -19.30 -11.85
N PRO A 215 7.47 -19.81 -10.62
CA PRO A 215 7.16 -19.01 -9.42
C PRO A 215 8.40 -18.24 -8.92
N GLU A 216 9.01 -17.46 -9.80
CA GLU A 216 10.20 -16.66 -9.52
C GLU A 216 9.77 -15.23 -9.17
N LEU A 217 9.92 -14.83 -7.90
CA LEU A 217 9.73 -13.45 -7.47
C LEU A 217 11.03 -12.67 -7.69
N LEU A 218 11.14 -11.95 -8.80
CA LEU A 218 12.38 -11.27 -9.21
C LEU A 218 12.56 -9.91 -8.55
N PHE A 219 11.47 -9.22 -8.23
CA PHE A 219 11.49 -7.92 -7.59
C PHE A 219 10.15 -7.58 -6.92
N ILE A 220 10.19 -6.65 -5.98
CA ILE A 220 9.01 -6.03 -5.38
C ILE A 220 9.02 -4.54 -5.69
N THR A 221 7.86 -3.95 -5.97
CA THR A 221 7.73 -2.49 -6.11
C THR A 221 6.86 -1.92 -5.00
N THR A 222 7.01 -0.64 -4.71
CA THR A 222 6.07 0.08 -3.85
C THR A 222 6.04 1.56 -4.22
N THR A 223 5.04 2.26 -3.70
CA THR A 223 4.96 3.71 -3.77
C THR A 223 4.96 4.29 -2.37
N SER A 224 5.59 5.44 -2.21
CA SER A 224 5.48 6.21 -0.98
C SER A 224 4.04 6.70 -0.73
N ALA A 225 3.75 7.08 0.52
CA ALA A 225 2.43 7.57 0.91
C ALA A 225 2.14 9.00 0.40
N PHE A 226 3.05 9.93 0.72
CA PHE A 226 2.87 11.37 0.63
C PHE A 226 4.17 12.05 0.13
N GLY A 227 4.55 11.82 -1.13
CA GLY A 227 5.83 12.29 -1.67
C GLY A 227 7.01 11.53 -1.08
N LYS A 228 8.14 12.18 -0.78
CA LYS A 228 9.36 11.47 -0.32
C LYS A 228 9.14 10.71 1.00
N SER A 229 9.59 9.45 1.04
CA SER A 229 9.49 8.57 2.22
C SER A 229 10.85 8.39 2.90
N SER A 230 10.94 8.68 4.20
CA SER A 230 12.13 8.36 5.00
C SER A 230 12.36 6.86 5.17
N LEU A 231 11.31 6.07 4.95
CA LEU A 231 11.29 4.61 5.06
C LEU A 231 12.29 3.94 4.10
N TYR A 232 12.30 4.42 2.87
CA TYR A 232 13.05 3.82 1.75
C TYR A 232 14.32 4.61 1.42
N ASN A 233 14.42 5.83 1.93
CA ASN A 233 15.56 6.71 1.70
C ASN A 233 16.83 6.14 2.35
N ARG A 234 17.90 6.00 1.56
CA ARG A 234 19.20 5.43 1.98
C ARG A 234 19.03 4.06 2.65
N LEU A 235 18.05 3.26 2.19
CA LEU A 235 17.86 1.90 2.66
C LEU A 235 18.94 1.01 2.03
N LYS A 236 19.92 0.63 2.84
CA LYS A 236 21.04 -0.22 2.45
C LYS A 236 21.15 -1.41 3.38
N TYR A 237 21.76 -2.47 2.89
CA TYR A 237 22.18 -3.64 3.66
C TYR A 237 23.59 -4.02 3.21
N ASN A 238 24.55 -4.06 4.13
CA ASN A 238 25.98 -4.31 3.85
C ASN A 238 26.55 -3.49 2.67
N GLY A 239 26.20 -2.21 2.61
CA GLY A 239 26.66 -1.28 1.56
C GLY A 239 25.84 -1.31 0.26
N GLU A 240 25.10 -2.39 -0.01
CA GLU A 240 24.23 -2.51 -1.18
C GLU A 240 22.92 -1.74 -0.99
N VAL A 241 22.42 -1.12 -2.08
CA VAL A 241 21.11 -0.47 -2.08
C VAL A 241 20.01 -1.53 -2.10
N VAL A 242 19.06 -1.42 -1.17
CA VAL A 242 17.92 -2.34 -1.06
C VAL A 242 16.69 -1.77 -1.75
N ALA A 243 16.45 -0.46 -1.59
CA ALA A 243 15.32 0.25 -2.22
C ALA A 243 15.84 1.29 -3.22
N GLU A 244 15.67 1.01 -4.51
CA GLU A 244 16.02 1.90 -5.60
C GLU A 244 14.88 2.89 -5.87
N CYS A 245 15.14 4.19 -5.83
CA CYS A 245 14.17 5.19 -6.24
C CYS A 245 14.16 5.31 -7.76
N LEU A 246 12.99 5.14 -8.38
CA LEU A 246 12.79 5.22 -9.83
C LEU A 246 12.16 6.54 -10.29
N GLY A 247 11.95 7.49 -9.37
CA GLY A 247 11.27 8.76 -9.63
C GLY A 247 9.82 8.77 -9.13
N TYR A 248 8.92 9.46 -9.83
CA TYR A 248 7.57 9.76 -9.33
C TYR A 248 6.47 9.30 -10.28
N THR A 249 5.36 8.81 -9.70
CA THR A 249 4.10 8.58 -10.41
C THR A 249 3.45 9.91 -10.79
N GLN A 250 2.55 9.90 -11.78
CA GLN A 250 1.74 11.08 -12.14
C GLN A 250 0.60 11.39 -11.15
N GLY A 251 0.27 10.49 -10.23
CA GLY A 251 -0.80 10.69 -9.26
C GLY A 251 -2.20 10.49 -9.83
N SER A 252 -2.44 9.31 -10.42
CA SER A 252 -3.76 8.87 -10.87
C SER A 252 -4.37 7.87 -9.88
N GLY A 253 -5.66 7.98 -9.60
CA GLY A 253 -6.33 7.11 -8.64
C GLY A 253 -7.78 7.50 -8.39
N SER A 254 -8.50 6.68 -7.63
CA SER A 254 -9.94 6.86 -7.41
C SER A 254 -10.29 7.14 -5.95
N PHE A 255 -9.32 7.44 -5.08
CA PHE A 255 -9.61 7.57 -3.64
C PHE A 255 -10.49 8.80 -3.33
N HIS A 256 -10.43 9.84 -4.16
CA HIS A 256 -11.22 11.07 -4.00
C HIS A 256 -12.65 10.92 -4.54
N ILE A 257 -12.96 9.81 -5.21
CA ILE A 257 -14.31 9.43 -5.63
C ILE A 257 -14.81 8.37 -4.64
N LEU A 258 -15.58 8.83 -3.65
CA LEU A 258 -16.20 7.99 -2.62
C LEU A 258 -17.21 7.01 -3.22
N LYS A 259 -17.58 5.97 -2.47
CA LYS A 259 -18.44 4.88 -2.95
C LYS A 259 -19.77 5.39 -3.49
N GLU A 260 -20.44 6.28 -2.74
CA GLU A 260 -21.73 6.86 -3.12
C GLU A 260 -21.64 7.59 -4.48
N LEU A 261 -20.66 8.49 -4.61
CA LEU A 261 -20.43 9.23 -5.86
C LEU A 261 -20.06 8.30 -7.01
N TYR A 262 -19.29 7.25 -6.74
CA TYR A 262 -18.95 6.25 -7.74
C TYR A 262 -20.19 5.50 -8.22
N GLU A 263 -21.11 5.12 -7.33
CA GLU A 263 -22.37 4.45 -7.68
C GLU A 263 -23.27 5.34 -8.53
N GLU A 264 -23.33 6.64 -8.26
CA GLU A 264 -24.04 7.59 -9.12
C GLU A 264 -23.44 7.70 -10.52
N ILE A 265 -22.11 7.73 -10.62
CA ILE A 265 -21.42 7.68 -11.92
C ILE A 265 -21.80 6.39 -12.66
N LEU A 266 -21.87 5.25 -11.97
CA LEU A 266 -22.29 3.99 -12.61
C LEU A 266 -23.74 4.01 -13.06
N LYS A 267 -24.68 4.53 -12.24
CA LYS A 267 -26.08 4.69 -12.62
C LYS A 267 -26.25 5.57 -13.84
N PHE A 268 -25.47 6.66 -13.91
CA PHE A 268 -25.42 7.53 -15.08
C PHE A 268 -24.89 6.80 -16.33
N LEU A 269 -23.78 6.05 -16.22
CA LEU A 269 -23.26 5.29 -17.34
C LEU A 269 -24.26 4.24 -17.85
N LEU A 270 -24.95 3.55 -16.94
CA LEU A 270 -26.01 2.60 -17.28
C LEU A 270 -27.16 3.28 -18.03
N SER A 271 -27.59 4.47 -17.62
CA SER A 271 -28.70 5.18 -18.27
C SER A 271 -28.39 5.66 -19.69
N ILE A 272 -27.11 5.67 -20.08
CA ILE A 272 -26.66 5.93 -21.45
C ILE A 272 -26.16 4.66 -22.17
N GLY A 273 -26.53 3.48 -21.68
CA GLY A 273 -26.26 2.19 -22.33
C GLY A 273 -24.84 1.65 -22.17
N ILE A 274 -24.04 2.20 -21.26
CA ILE A 274 -22.65 1.77 -21.07
C ILE A 274 -22.59 0.62 -20.06
N ASN A 275 -21.93 -0.46 -20.45
CA ASN A 275 -21.66 -1.60 -19.58
C ASN A 275 -20.73 -1.20 -18.41
N VAL A 276 -21.23 -1.32 -17.17
CA VAL A 276 -20.48 -1.01 -15.94
C VAL A 276 -19.96 -2.24 -15.19
N ALA A 277 -20.08 -3.44 -15.77
CA ALA A 277 -19.59 -4.67 -15.19
C ALA A 277 -18.09 -4.59 -14.86
N ARG A 278 -17.73 -5.27 -13.77
CA ARG A 278 -16.39 -5.30 -13.18
C ARG A 278 -16.00 -6.75 -12.93
N GLY A 279 -14.70 -7.02 -12.95
CA GLY A 279 -14.15 -8.36 -12.78
C GLY A 279 -13.06 -8.66 -13.80
N TYR A 280 -12.69 -9.93 -13.90
CA TYR A 280 -11.80 -10.43 -14.94
C TYR A 280 -12.42 -10.23 -16.34
N GLY A 281 -11.58 -10.19 -17.38
CA GLY A 281 -12.02 -10.00 -18.77
C GLY A 281 -12.24 -8.55 -19.20
N HIS A 282 -12.47 -7.61 -18.28
CA HIS A 282 -12.72 -6.21 -18.65
C HIS A 282 -11.47 -5.38 -18.92
N GLY A 283 -10.26 -5.91 -18.68
CA GLY A 283 -8.97 -5.22 -18.79
C GLY A 283 -8.52 -4.49 -17.51
N PRO A 284 -7.30 -3.91 -17.47
CA PRO A 284 -6.74 -3.31 -16.26
C PRO A 284 -7.54 -2.09 -15.78
N SER A 285 -7.51 -1.83 -14.47
CA SER A 285 -8.02 -0.59 -13.86
C SER A 285 -9.46 -0.22 -14.25
N ARG A 286 -10.37 -1.21 -14.37
CA ARG A 286 -11.76 -0.99 -14.83
C ARG A 286 -12.49 0.10 -14.05
N LYS A 287 -12.31 0.18 -12.73
CA LYS A 287 -12.89 1.24 -11.89
C LYS A 287 -12.45 2.64 -12.37
N LEU A 288 -11.16 2.85 -12.61
CA LEU A 288 -10.65 4.13 -13.12
C LEU A 288 -11.19 4.44 -14.51
N ARG A 289 -11.24 3.44 -15.42
CA ARG A 289 -11.81 3.64 -16.76
C ARG A 289 -13.28 4.05 -16.75
N LEU A 290 -14.09 3.45 -15.86
CA LEU A 290 -15.49 3.86 -15.69
C LEU A 290 -15.61 5.28 -15.15
N ILE A 291 -14.74 5.68 -14.20
CA ILE A 291 -14.68 7.08 -13.73
C ILE A 291 -14.32 8.02 -14.88
N SER A 292 -13.24 7.74 -15.62
CA SER A 292 -12.81 8.55 -16.78
C SER A 292 -13.93 8.70 -17.80
N LEU A 293 -14.65 7.61 -18.11
CA LEU A 293 -15.75 7.61 -19.06
C LEU A 293 -16.93 8.44 -18.57
N GLY A 294 -17.30 8.31 -17.30
CA GLY A 294 -18.35 9.12 -16.68
C GLY A 294 -18.01 10.61 -16.70
N LEU A 295 -16.78 10.98 -16.33
CA LEU A 295 -16.30 12.36 -16.38
C LEU A 295 -16.35 12.92 -17.81
N HIS A 296 -15.89 12.13 -18.79
CA HIS A 296 -15.91 12.52 -20.20
C HIS A 296 -17.33 12.84 -20.68
N HIS A 297 -18.31 11.95 -20.45
CA HIS A 297 -19.69 12.20 -20.86
C HIS A 297 -20.37 13.36 -20.11
N LEU A 298 -19.90 13.70 -18.91
CA LEU A 298 -20.34 14.88 -18.15
C LEU A 298 -19.60 16.17 -18.56
N GLY A 299 -18.73 16.11 -19.57
CA GLY A 299 -17.91 17.24 -20.01
C GLY A 299 -16.97 17.76 -18.92
N LEU A 300 -16.50 16.86 -18.04
CA LEU A 300 -15.50 17.14 -17.01
C LEU A 300 -14.12 16.68 -17.50
N PRO A 301 -13.04 17.40 -17.13
CA PRO A 301 -11.67 16.92 -17.34
C PRO A 301 -11.38 15.61 -16.62
N SER A 302 -10.23 15.01 -16.92
CA SER A 302 -9.75 13.76 -16.33
C SER A 302 -9.39 13.89 -14.84
N PHE A 303 -10.41 14.00 -13.99
CA PHE A 303 -10.27 14.14 -12.54
C PHE A 303 -9.68 12.91 -11.84
N GLU A 304 -9.61 11.76 -12.51
CA GLU A 304 -8.85 10.62 -12.02
C GLU A 304 -7.35 10.95 -11.83
N TYR A 305 -6.82 11.95 -12.53
CA TYR A 305 -5.48 12.49 -12.33
C TYR A 305 -5.51 13.60 -11.27
N HIS A 306 -5.43 13.18 -10.01
CA HIS A 306 -5.45 14.07 -8.86
C HIS A 306 -4.09 14.72 -8.54
N GLY A 307 -3.02 14.38 -9.28
CA GLY A 307 -1.71 15.04 -9.18
C GLY A 307 -0.94 14.79 -7.88
N ILE A 308 -1.39 13.88 -7.02
CA ILE A 308 -0.63 13.50 -5.82
C ILE A 308 0.45 12.51 -6.25
N LYS A 309 1.62 13.04 -6.54
CA LYS A 309 2.78 12.26 -6.97
C LYS A 309 3.34 11.46 -5.80
N ARG A 310 3.50 10.16 -6.00
CA ARG A 310 4.18 9.25 -5.07
C ARG A 310 5.50 8.84 -5.68
N GLU A 311 6.51 8.77 -4.82
CA GLU A 311 7.82 8.28 -5.21
C GLU A 311 7.72 6.76 -5.39
N PHE A 312 8.32 6.24 -6.44
CA PHE A 312 8.24 4.84 -6.83
C PHE A 312 9.56 4.15 -6.48
N TYR A 313 9.45 3.02 -5.79
CA TYR A 313 10.61 2.26 -5.32
C TYR A 313 10.60 0.84 -5.87
N LEU A 314 11.79 0.37 -6.22
CA LEU A 314 12.07 -0.99 -6.65
C LEU A 314 12.97 -1.68 -5.63
N PHE A 315 12.62 -2.92 -5.30
CA PHE A 315 13.39 -3.82 -4.44
C PHE A 315 13.81 -5.01 -5.31
N PRO A 316 15.00 -4.98 -5.92
CA PRO A 316 15.52 -6.12 -6.65
C PRO A 316 15.78 -7.28 -5.70
N LEU A 317 15.40 -8.48 -6.10
CA LEU A 317 15.72 -9.73 -5.38
C LEU A 317 16.82 -10.52 -6.07
N VAL A 318 17.30 -10.01 -7.20
CA VAL A 318 18.35 -10.56 -8.03
C VAL A 318 19.29 -9.44 -8.46
N LYS A 319 20.61 -9.70 -8.49
CA LYS A 319 21.64 -8.71 -8.84
C LYS A 319 21.55 -8.27 -10.30
N ASN A 320 21.20 -9.19 -11.20
CA ASN A 320 21.19 -8.99 -12.65
C ASN A 320 19.78 -8.77 -13.23
N LEU A 321 18.89 -8.10 -12.49
CA LEU A 321 17.46 -7.99 -12.82
C LEU A 321 17.17 -7.54 -14.25
N ARG A 322 17.86 -6.49 -14.72
CA ARG A 322 17.69 -5.98 -16.11
C ARG A 322 18.11 -7.01 -17.15
N ASP A 323 19.23 -7.69 -16.93
CA ASP A 323 19.72 -8.74 -17.82
C ASP A 323 18.78 -9.97 -17.85
N VAL A 324 18.15 -10.31 -16.72
CA VAL A 324 17.12 -11.36 -16.67
C VAL A 324 15.93 -10.99 -17.56
N ILE A 325 15.46 -9.74 -17.49
CA ILE A 325 14.30 -9.26 -18.26
C ILE A 325 14.64 -9.09 -19.75
N GLN A 326 15.74 -8.42 -20.05
CA GLN A 326 16.06 -7.98 -21.42
C GLN A 326 16.78 -9.06 -22.23
N LYS A 327 17.63 -9.86 -21.57
CA LYS A 327 18.52 -10.84 -22.22
C LYS A 327 18.22 -12.27 -21.82
N ARG A 328 17.19 -12.51 -21.01
CA ARG A 328 16.76 -13.84 -20.53
C ARG A 328 17.87 -14.61 -19.81
N LYS A 329 18.81 -13.89 -19.17
CA LYS A 329 19.86 -14.53 -18.35
C LYS A 329 19.23 -15.23 -17.15
N ARG A 330 19.93 -16.24 -16.61
CA ARG A 330 19.54 -16.88 -15.35
C ARG A 330 19.61 -15.87 -14.19
N PRO A 331 18.62 -15.86 -13.27
CA PRO A 331 18.65 -14.97 -12.12
C PRO A 331 19.82 -15.25 -11.17
N ASN A 332 20.57 -14.21 -10.81
CA ASN A 332 21.57 -14.23 -9.75
C ASN A 332 20.93 -13.70 -8.46
N TRP A 333 20.48 -14.61 -7.59
CA TRP A 333 19.71 -14.29 -6.40
C TRP A 333 20.54 -13.56 -5.33
N LEU A 334 19.92 -12.54 -4.73
CA LEU A 334 20.43 -11.90 -3.52
C LEU A 334 20.02 -12.76 -2.31
N SER A 335 20.99 -13.14 -1.46
CA SER A 335 20.67 -13.76 -0.16
C SER A 335 20.65 -12.70 0.93
N ARG A 336 19.53 -12.63 1.62
CA ARG A 336 19.24 -11.69 2.71
C ARG A 336 18.34 -12.41 3.72
N PRO A 337 18.89 -13.32 4.54
CA PRO A 337 18.13 -14.01 5.57
C PRO A 337 17.49 -13.01 6.54
N PHE A 338 16.26 -13.27 6.97
CA PHE A 338 15.49 -12.32 7.77
C PHE A 338 16.16 -11.99 9.10
N ASP A 339 16.72 -12.99 9.80
CA ASP A 339 17.47 -12.81 11.05
C ASP A 339 18.62 -11.81 10.88
N LYS A 340 19.40 -11.94 9.79
CA LYS A 340 20.52 -11.02 9.50
C LYS A 340 20.06 -9.62 9.16
N LEU A 341 18.87 -9.46 8.58
CA LEU A 341 18.27 -8.13 8.38
C LEU A 341 17.83 -7.51 9.70
N VAL A 342 17.31 -8.30 10.64
CA VAL A 342 16.91 -7.86 11.98
C VAL A 342 18.13 -7.36 12.75
N ASP A 343 19.20 -8.16 12.82
CA ASP A 343 20.44 -7.80 13.51
C ASP A 343 21.02 -6.51 12.94
N TYR A 344 21.14 -6.44 11.61
CA TYR A 344 21.63 -5.24 10.93
C TYR A 344 20.79 -4.00 11.24
N TRP A 345 19.46 -4.10 11.15
CA TRP A 345 18.58 -2.97 11.46
C TRP A 345 18.74 -2.50 12.91
N LYS A 346 18.84 -3.46 13.84
CA LYS A 346 18.91 -3.19 15.27
C LYS A 346 20.16 -2.39 15.63
N GLU A 347 21.32 -2.89 15.20
CA GLU A 347 22.62 -2.24 15.41
C GLU A 347 22.72 -0.91 14.66
N ARG A 348 22.32 -0.91 13.38
CA ARG A 348 22.53 0.26 12.51
C ARG A 348 21.60 1.42 12.85
N TRP A 349 20.37 1.13 13.28
CA TRP A 349 19.30 2.11 13.38
C TRP A 349 18.55 2.09 14.70
N ALA A 350 18.10 0.94 15.21
CA ALA A 350 17.18 0.91 16.35
C ALA A 350 17.84 1.40 17.64
N ILE A 351 18.96 0.80 18.03
CA ILE A 351 19.68 1.15 19.27
C ILE A 351 20.20 2.61 19.22
N PRO A 352 20.92 3.05 18.17
CA PRO A 352 21.38 4.44 18.10
C PRO A 352 20.23 5.47 17.97
N ARG A 353 19.04 5.06 17.52
CA ARG A 353 17.85 5.92 17.53
C ARG A 353 17.26 6.02 18.93
N ALA A 354 17.22 4.90 19.65
CA ALA A 354 16.66 4.83 20.98
C ALA A 354 17.42 5.73 21.97
N GLU A 355 18.74 5.74 21.88
CA GLU A 355 19.64 6.57 22.70
C GLU A 355 19.49 8.07 22.37
N ARG A 356 19.57 8.43 21.08
CA ARG A 356 19.58 9.84 20.66
C ARG A 356 18.24 10.54 20.81
N MET A 357 17.15 9.79 20.82
CA MET A 357 15.79 10.33 20.77
C MET A 357 14.85 9.41 21.57
N PRO A 358 14.81 9.57 22.90
CA PRO A 358 14.13 8.65 23.81
C PRO A 358 12.59 8.82 23.85
N GLU A 359 12.02 9.73 23.06
CA GLU A 359 10.59 10.08 23.09
C GLU A 359 9.66 8.91 22.76
N TRP A 360 10.18 7.86 22.11
CA TRP A 360 9.44 6.62 21.86
C TRP A 360 8.92 5.99 23.16
N LYS A 361 9.61 6.20 24.29
CA LYS A 361 9.18 5.74 25.63
C LYS A 361 7.88 6.40 26.09
N ASN A 362 7.53 7.57 25.54
CA ASN A 362 6.33 8.32 25.89
C ASN A 362 5.06 7.76 25.23
N PHE A 363 5.17 6.80 24.31
CA PHE A 363 4.00 6.15 23.75
C PHE A 363 3.21 5.44 24.86
N LYS A 364 1.94 5.80 25.01
CA LYS A 364 1.00 5.19 25.96
C LYS A 364 -0.12 4.50 25.19
N SER A 365 -0.11 3.17 25.21
CA SER A 365 -1.07 2.29 24.56
C SER A 365 -2.51 2.66 24.95
N ASN A 366 -2.77 2.82 26.25
CA ASN A 366 -4.08 3.23 26.76
C ASN A 366 -4.58 4.56 26.18
N ASN A 367 -3.70 5.56 26.00
CA ASN A 367 -4.09 6.83 25.41
C ASN A 367 -4.42 6.69 23.92
N PHE A 368 -3.68 5.85 23.19
CA PHE A 368 -3.96 5.53 21.80
C PHE A 368 -5.33 4.85 21.63
N PHE A 369 -5.65 3.84 22.45
CA PHE A 369 -6.94 3.16 22.38
C PHE A 369 -8.10 4.04 22.81
N LYS A 370 -7.99 4.84 23.88
CA LYS A 370 -9.04 5.78 24.29
C LYS A 370 -9.39 6.77 23.16
N LYS A 371 -8.37 7.32 22.49
CA LYS A 371 -8.58 8.21 21.32
C LYS A 371 -9.25 7.47 20.16
N THR A 372 -8.83 6.23 19.91
CA THR A 372 -9.40 5.40 18.84
C THR A 372 -10.87 5.06 19.11
N GLU A 373 -11.22 4.67 20.33
CA GLU A 373 -12.60 4.40 20.74
C GLU A 373 -13.49 5.63 20.61
N LYS A 374 -13.01 6.79 21.07
CA LYS A 374 -13.74 8.06 20.92
C LYS A 374 -14.02 8.36 19.44
N MET A 375 -13.00 8.27 18.58
CA MET A 375 -13.16 8.45 17.14
C MET A 375 -14.15 7.45 16.55
N LEU A 376 -14.08 6.17 16.91
CA LEU A 376 -15.01 5.14 16.38
C LEU A 376 -16.45 5.37 16.85
N LYS A 377 -16.67 5.93 18.06
CA LYS A 377 -18.00 6.27 18.56
C LYS A 377 -18.61 7.45 17.78
N GLU A 378 -17.80 8.43 17.40
CA GLU A 378 -18.22 9.63 16.65
C GLU A 378 -18.47 9.39 15.14
N LEU A 379 -17.94 8.31 14.57
CA LEU A 379 -18.20 7.87 13.20
C LEU A 379 -19.58 7.26 13.01
#